data_AF-A0A8J5THX5-F1
#
_entry.id   AF-A0A8J5THX5-F1
#
_cell.length_a   1.000
_cell.length_b   1.000
_cell.length_c   1.000
_cell.angle_alpha   90.00
_cell.angle_beta   90.00
_cell.angle_gamma   90.00
#
_symmetry.space_group_name_H-M   'P 1'
#
loop_
_entity.id
_entity.type
_entity.pdbx_description
1 polymer ?
#
loop_
_entity_poly.entity_id
_entity_poly.type
_entity_poly.pdbx_seq_one_letter_code
_entity_poly.pdbx_strand_id
1 'polypeptide(L)'
;MYEKLPVPFGLVRYGVAPDHPEVKNCINTFTQTAAKDRFTFLGNVDIGSDITFSQLREAYHAVVLAYGAAQDRALNIPGESLPNVLSAREFVGWYNGLPENADLKVDLNVESVGIIGQGNVAVDVARILLTPVDILKVSLM
;
A
#
# COMPACT_ATOMS: atom_id res chain seq x y z
N MET A 1 -1.19 19.10 1.50
CA MET A 1 -0.73 17.71 1.63
C MET A 1 -0.23 17.27 0.26
N TYR A 2 1.03 16.84 0.19
CA TYR A 2 1.62 16.30 -1.03
C TYR A 2 1.58 14.77 -0.96
N GLU A 3 1.31 14.13 -2.10
CA GLU A 3 1.25 12.68 -2.23
C GLU A 3 1.79 12.28 -3.61
N LYS A 4 2.65 11.26 -3.63
CA LYS A 4 3.26 10.74 -4.85
C LYS A 4 2.21 10.06 -5.73
N LEU A 5 1.25 9.36 -5.14
CA LEU A 5 0.19 8.71 -5.89
C LEU A 5 -0.94 9.70 -6.29
N PRO A 6 -1.73 9.39 -7.33
CA PRO A 6 -2.85 10.24 -7.73
C PRO A 6 -3.98 10.31 -6.67
N VAL A 7 -4.05 9.34 -5.76
CA VAL A 7 -5.11 9.22 -4.75
C VAL A 7 -4.52 9.16 -3.34
N PRO A 8 -5.23 9.70 -2.33
CA PRO A 8 -4.74 9.76 -0.94
C PRO A 8 -4.92 8.42 -0.20
N PHE A 9 -4.69 8.48 1.12
CA PHE A 9 -4.96 7.44 2.13
C PHE A 9 -3.90 6.34 2.29
N GLY A 10 -2.90 6.26 1.42
CA GLY A 10 -1.75 5.36 1.58
C GLY A 10 -2.17 3.92 1.88
N LEU A 11 -1.60 3.32 2.93
CA LEU A 11 -1.87 1.92 3.30
C LEU A 11 -3.29 1.65 3.78
N VAL A 12 -4.09 2.66 4.15
CA VAL A 12 -5.52 2.42 4.40
C VAL A 12 -6.20 1.96 3.10
N ARG A 13 -5.79 2.52 1.97
CA ARG A 13 -6.24 2.09 0.65
C ARG A 13 -5.49 0.83 0.19
N TYR A 14 -4.16 0.88 0.19
CA TYR A 14 -3.30 -0.10 -0.50
C TYR A 14 -2.73 -1.22 0.38
N GLY A 15 -2.90 -1.14 1.70
CA GLY A 15 -2.36 -2.11 2.66
C GLY A 15 -3.44 -2.92 3.37
N VAL A 16 -4.44 -2.24 3.94
CA VAL A 16 -5.55 -2.88 4.64
C VAL A 16 -6.23 -3.87 3.70
N ALA A 17 -6.30 -5.13 4.11
CA ALA A 17 -6.88 -6.22 3.35
C ALA A 17 -8.34 -5.90 2.93
N PRO A 18 -8.78 -6.36 1.76
CA PRO A 18 -10.11 -6.03 1.22
C PRO A 18 -11.25 -6.57 2.09
N ASP A 19 -11.00 -7.63 2.86
CA ASP A 19 -11.97 -8.25 3.78
C ASP A 19 -12.03 -7.58 5.16
N HIS A 20 -11.34 -6.46 5.35
CA HIS A 20 -11.39 -5.62 6.57
C HIS A 20 -11.91 -4.20 6.25
N PRO A 21 -13.13 -4.06 5.69
CA PRO A 21 -13.68 -2.75 5.30
C PRO A 21 -13.84 -1.80 6.50
N GLU A 22 -14.09 -2.32 7.69
CA GLU A 22 -14.28 -1.53 8.91
C GLU A 22 -13.04 -0.74 9.31
N VAL A 23 -11.84 -1.26 9.01
CA VAL A 23 -10.57 -0.57 9.28
C VAL A 23 -10.38 0.61 8.32
N LYS A 24 -10.98 0.55 7.13
CA LYS A 24 -10.95 1.64 6.13
C LYS A 24 -11.90 2.80 6.50
N ASN A 25 -12.75 2.67 7.52
CA ASN A 25 -13.69 3.72 7.94
C ASN A 25 -13.01 5.04 8.35
N CYS A 26 -11.74 5.02 8.73
CA CYS A 26 -10.98 6.24 9.01
C CYS A 26 -10.89 7.19 7.81
N ILE A 27 -11.08 6.68 6.57
CA ILE A 27 -11.21 7.48 5.35
C ILE A 27 -12.30 8.55 5.49
N ASN A 28 -13.40 8.27 6.18
CA ASN A 28 -14.48 9.25 6.36
C ASN A 28 -13.97 10.51 7.11
N THR A 29 -13.20 10.30 8.18
CA THR A 29 -12.59 11.40 8.95
C THR A 29 -11.53 12.14 8.14
N PHE A 30 -10.74 11.43 7.33
CA PHE A 30 -9.76 12.05 6.44
C PHE A 30 -10.44 12.90 5.36
N THR A 31 -11.51 12.41 4.75
CA THR A 31 -12.33 13.14 3.78
C THR A 31 -12.94 14.40 4.40
N GLN A 32 -13.50 14.31 5.61
CA GLN A 32 -14.02 15.48 6.34
C GLN A 32 -12.92 16.52 6.62
N THR A 33 -11.70 16.07 6.90
CA THR A 33 -10.56 16.97 7.10
C THR A 33 -10.14 17.62 5.80
N ALA A 34 -10.12 16.86 4.71
CA ALA A 34 -9.74 17.33 3.38
C ALA A 34 -10.76 18.30 2.77
N ALA A 35 -12.03 18.24 3.21
CA ALA A 35 -13.09 19.14 2.77
C ALA A 35 -13.02 20.56 3.40
N LYS A 36 -12.10 20.81 4.34
CA LYS A 36 -11.95 22.13 4.96
C LYS A 36 -11.24 23.09 3.99
N ASP A 37 -11.70 24.34 3.90
CA ASP A 37 -11.11 25.38 3.04
C ASP A 37 -9.61 25.63 3.28
N ARG A 38 -9.11 25.29 4.47
CA ARG A 38 -7.69 25.43 4.86
C ARG A 38 -6.84 24.22 4.48
N PHE A 39 -7.37 23.27 3.72
CA PHE A 39 -6.66 22.08 3.30
C PHE A 39 -6.61 22.00 1.78
N THR A 40 -5.41 21.75 1.24
CA THR A 40 -5.20 21.49 -0.19
C THR A 40 -4.52 20.13 -0.34
N PHE A 41 -5.07 19.28 -1.20
CA PHE A 41 -4.44 18.03 -1.64
C PHE A 41 -3.76 18.23 -2.99
N LEU A 42 -2.52 17.77 -3.11
CA LEU A 42 -1.74 17.75 -4.34
C LEU A 42 -1.21 16.32 -4.52
N GLY A 43 -1.97 15.50 -5.24
CA GLY A 43 -1.58 14.14 -5.62
C GLY A 43 -0.73 14.13 -6.90
N ASN A 44 -0.11 12.99 -7.19
CA ASN A 44 0.81 12.81 -8.31
C ASN A 44 2.00 13.80 -8.26
N VAL A 45 2.53 14.04 -7.07
CA VAL A 45 3.71 14.89 -6.83
C VAL A 45 4.73 14.14 -5.98
N ASP A 46 5.83 13.73 -6.60
CA ASP A 46 6.92 13.01 -5.94
C ASP A 46 7.96 13.99 -5.35
N ILE A 47 8.09 14.00 -4.03
CA ILE A 47 9.04 14.85 -3.33
C ILE A 47 10.44 14.23 -3.40
N GLY A 48 11.37 14.96 -4.00
CA GLY A 48 12.72 14.51 -4.35
C GLY A 48 12.93 14.41 -5.86
N SER A 49 11.86 14.29 -6.65
CA SER A 49 11.88 14.28 -8.12
C SER A 49 11.23 15.54 -8.69
N ASP A 50 9.93 15.73 -8.44
CA ASP A 50 9.15 16.85 -9.01
C ASP A 50 9.38 18.15 -8.24
N ILE A 51 9.51 18.03 -6.91
CA ILE A 51 9.81 19.14 -6.00
C ILE A 51 10.85 18.67 -4.99
N THR A 52 11.88 19.48 -4.76
CA THR A 52 12.92 19.18 -3.77
C THR A 52 12.45 19.49 -2.35
N PHE A 53 13.07 18.82 -1.36
CA PHE A 53 12.78 19.11 0.04
C PHE A 53 13.17 20.54 0.46
N SER A 54 14.21 21.13 -0.15
CA SER A 54 14.59 22.53 0.13
C SER A 54 13.49 23.51 -0.26
N GLN A 55 12.91 23.33 -1.45
CA GLN A 55 11.80 24.16 -1.93
C GLN A 55 10.60 24.12 -0.98
N LEU A 56 10.28 22.95 -0.41
CA LEU A 56 9.22 22.86 0.60
C LEU A 56 9.57 23.62 1.88
N ARG A 57 10.82 23.55 2.35
CA ARG A 57 11.25 24.25 3.57
C ARG A 57 11.28 25.77 3.39
N GLU A 58 11.52 26.24 2.18
CA GLU A 58 11.47 27.67 1.85
C GLU A 58 10.03 28.18 1.71
N ALA A 59 9.13 27.35 1.15
CA ALA A 59 7.74 27.75 0.88
C ALA A 59 6.81 27.66 2.11
N TYR A 60 7.13 26.82 3.10
CA TYR A 60 6.27 26.55 4.24
C TYR A 60 6.96 26.83 5.58
N HIS A 61 6.22 27.38 6.54
CA HIS A 61 6.71 27.63 7.91
C HIS A 61 7.15 26.34 8.64
N ALA A 62 6.51 25.21 8.34
CA ALA A 62 6.84 23.91 8.89
C ALA A 62 6.51 22.81 7.86
N VAL A 63 7.29 21.74 7.87
CA VAL A 63 7.09 20.58 7.00
C VAL A 63 7.04 19.31 7.86
N VAL A 64 5.99 18.52 7.70
CA VAL A 64 5.80 17.24 8.39
C VAL A 64 6.03 16.11 7.39
N LEU A 65 7.00 15.24 7.68
CA LEU A 65 7.30 14.06 6.87
C LEU A 65 6.43 12.90 7.34
N ALA A 66 5.51 12.46 6.48
CA ALA A 66 4.55 11.38 6.77
C ALA A 66 4.46 10.37 5.61
N TYR A 67 5.58 10.12 4.92
CA TYR A 67 5.64 9.27 3.71
C TYR A 67 5.70 7.75 4.00
N GLY A 68 5.64 7.35 5.27
CA GLY A 68 5.66 5.95 5.68
C GLY A 68 6.97 5.23 5.37
N ALA A 69 6.89 3.90 5.21
CA ALA A 69 8.01 3.03 4.84
C ALA A 69 7.66 2.30 3.54
N ALA A 70 8.26 2.75 2.43
CA ALA A 70 7.98 2.22 1.10
C ALA A 70 8.82 0.99 0.73
N GLN A 71 9.95 0.78 1.41
CA GLN A 71 10.91 -0.27 1.09
C GLN A 71 10.66 -1.53 1.91
N ASP A 72 10.90 -2.68 1.28
CA ASP A 72 10.82 -3.99 1.91
C ASP A 72 12.12 -4.39 2.60
N ARG A 73 12.02 -5.31 3.56
CA ARG A 73 13.20 -5.91 4.19
C ARG A 73 13.62 -7.15 3.41
N ALA A 74 14.75 -7.06 2.72
CA ALA A 74 15.36 -8.22 2.07
C ALA A 74 15.72 -9.31 3.09
N LEU A 75 15.63 -10.58 2.67
CA LEU A 75 16.03 -11.71 3.49
C LEU A 75 17.55 -11.92 3.44
N ASN A 76 18.20 -11.46 2.36
CA ASN A 76 19.63 -11.59 2.08
C ASN A 76 20.05 -13.07 2.08
N ILE A 77 19.26 -13.92 1.40
CA ILE A 77 19.50 -15.36 1.29
C ILE A 77 19.61 -15.81 -0.17
N PRO A 78 20.35 -16.90 -0.46
CA PRO A 78 20.38 -17.48 -1.80
C PRO A 78 18.97 -17.81 -2.29
N GLY A 79 18.65 -17.38 -3.52
CA GLY A 79 17.37 -17.65 -4.16
C GLY A 79 16.26 -16.62 -3.89
N GLU A 80 16.53 -15.54 -3.14
CA GLU A 80 15.48 -14.53 -2.84
C GLU A 80 14.99 -13.74 -4.07
N SER A 81 15.73 -13.78 -5.17
CA SER A 81 15.35 -13.14 -6.45
C SER A 81 14.78 -14.14 -7.47
N LEU A 82 14.49 -15.38 -7.07
CA LEU A 82 13.85 -16.36 -7.96
C LEU A 82 12.42 -15.93 -8.33
N PRO A 83 11.90 -16.33 -9.50
CA PRO A 83 10.51 -16.07 -9.87
C PRO A 83 9.54 -16.57 -8.79
N ASN A 84 8.46 -15.83 -8.58
CA ASN A 84 7.41 -16.11 -7.57
C ASN A 84 7.88 -16.05 -6.11
N VAL A 85 9.12 -15.60 -5.83
CA VAL A 85 9.55 -15.14 -4.51
C VAL A 85 9.25 -13.65 -4.42
N LEU A 86 8.29 -13.29 -3.59
CA LEU A 86 7.74 -11.95 -3.51
C LEU A 86 7.79 -11.42 -2.08
N SER A 87 7.93 -10.11 -1.92
CA SER A 87 7.67 -9.49 -0.63
C SER A 87 6.17 -9.56 -0.31
N ALA A 88 5.84 -9.66 0.98
CA ALA A 88 4.44 -9.62 1.39
C ALA A 88 3.77 -8.28 1.01
N ARG A 89 4.53 -7.17 1.03
CA ARG A 89 4.05 -5.86 0.61
C ARG A 89 3.72 -5.84 -0.88
N GLU A 90 4.55 -6.42 -1.74
CA GLU A 90 4.30 -6.49 -3.18
C GLU A 90 3.03 -7.28 -3.48
N PHE A 91 2.86 -8.44 -2.82
CA PHE A 91 1.64 -9.24 -2.95
C PHE A 91 0.39 -8.50 -2.46
N VAL A 92 0.50 -7.80 -1.32
CA VAL A 92 -0.57 -6.94 -0.77
C VAL A 92 -0.90 -5.78 -1.69
N GLY A 93 0.12 -5.10 -2.21
CA GLY A 93 -0.03 -4.02 -3.17
C GLY A 93 -0.71 -4.49 -4.44
N TRP A 94 -0.32 -5.66 -4.96
CA TRP A 94 -0.93 -6.27 -6.13
C TRP A 94 -2.43 -6.51 -5.94
N TYR A 95 -2.85 -7.21 -4.88
CA TYR A 95 -4.28 -7.48 -4.69
C TYR A 95 -5.10 -6.23 -4.29
N ASN A 96 -4.47 -5.20 -3.70
CA ASN A 96 -5.13 -3.94 -3.35
C ASN A 96 -5.05 -2.87 -4.46
N GLY A 97 -4.48 -3.21 -5.62
CA GLY A 97 -4.41 -2.30 -6.78
C GLY A 97 -3.44 -1.13 -6.63
N LEU A 98 -2.33 -1.33 -5.91
CA LEU A 98 -1.23 -0.37 -5.88
C LEU A 98 -0.60 -0.27 -7.27
N PRO A 99 -0.50 0.94 -7.89
CA PRO A 99 -0.08 1.06 -9.28
C PRO A 99 1.30 0.46 -9.59
N GLU A 100 2.25 0.51 -8.65
CA GLU A 100 3.60 -0.05 -8.83
C GLU A 100 3.62 -1.58 -8.92
N ASN A 101 2.56 -2.25 -8.42
CA ASN A 101 2.42 -3.70 -8.45
C ASN A 101 1.35 -4.18 -9.43
N ALA A 102 0.79 -3.31 -10.28
CA ALA A 102 -0.29 -3.68 -11.20
C ALA A 102 0.11 -4.80 -12.18
N ASP A 103 1.35 -4.77 -12.64
CA ASP A 103 1.92 -5.77 -13.57
C ASP A 103 2.67 -6.91 -12.86
N LEU A 104 2.54 -7.02 -11.53
CA LEU A 104 3.21 -8.07 -10.76
C LEU A 104 2.70 -9.44 -11.21
N LYS A 105 3.62 -10.29 -11.69
CA LYS A 105 3.31 -11.65 -12.11
C LYS A 105 3.33 -12.58 -10.89
N VAL A 106 2.15 -12.86 -10.37
CA VAL A 106 1.94 -13.81 -9.29
C VAL A 106 1.44 -15.13 -9.88
N ASP A 107 2.22 -16.19 -9.75
CA ASP A 107 1.78 -17.53 -10.14
C ASP A 107 1.13 -18.24 -8.95
N LEU A 108 -0.20 -18.36 -9.02
CA LEU A 108 -1.03 -19.03 -8.02
C LEU A 108 -1.36 -20.49 -8.41
N ASN A 109 -0.87 -20.99 -9.55
CA ASN A 109 -1.08 -22.38 -9.98
C ASN A 109 -0.07 -23.31 -9.28
N VAL A 110 -0.10 -23.33 -7.96
CA VAL A 110 0.81 -24.07 -7.09
C VAL A 110 0.03 -24.84 -6.02
N GLU A 111 0.59 -25.96 -5.55
CA GLU A 111 -0.02 -26.74 -4.48
C GLU A 111 0.28 -26.18 -3.08
N SER A 112 1.33 -25.38 -2.94
CA SER A 112 1.81 -24.89 -1.63
C SER A 112 2.48 -23.53 -1.74
N VAL A 113 2.25 -22.70 -0.72
CA VAL A 113 2.86 -21.37 -0.57
C VAL A 113 3.55 -21.28 0.79
N GLY A 114 4.81 -20.85 0.80
CA GLY A 114 5.55 -20.56 2.04
C GLY A 114 5.47 -19.07 2.38
N ILE A 115 5.17 -18.75 3.64
CA ILE A 115 5.15 -17.36 4.15
C ILE A 115 6.18 -17.23 5.26
N ILE A 116 7.12 -16.29 5.11
CA ILE A 116 8.17 -16.03 6.10
C ILE A 116 7.78 -14.83 6.95
N GLY A 117 7.37 -15.11 8.20
CA GLY A 117 6.96 -14.11 9.19
C GLY A 117 5.71 -14.54 9.94
N GLN A 118 5.53 -14.00 11.14
CA GLN A 118 4.41 -14.33 12.05
C GLN A 118 3.65 -13.07 12.50
N GLY A 119 3.61 -12.04 11.65
CA GLY A 119 2.86 -10.80 11.89
C GLY A 119 1.50 -10.80 11.19
N ASN A 120 0.69 -9.76 11.44
CA ASN A 120 -0.64 -9.63 10.85
C ASN A 120 -0.64 -9.68 9.32
N VAL A 121 0.36 -9.07 8.67
CA VAL A 121 0.49 -9.11 7.19
C VAL A 121 0.66 -10.55 6.68
N ALA A 122 1.36 -11.41 7.41
CA ALA A 122 1.49 -12.83 7.03
C ALA A 122 0.13 -13.54 7.09
N VAL A 123 -0.69 -13.20 8.09
CA VAL A 123 -2.06 -13.71 8.23
C VAL A 123 -2.97 -13.15 7.13
N ASP A 124 -2.81 -11.87 6.75
CA ASP A 124 -3.56 -11.27 5.64
C ASP A 124 -3.26 -11.97 4.32
N VAL A 125 -1.98 -12.21 4.02
CA VAL A 125 -1.58 -12.97 2.83
C VAL A 125 -2.15 -14.39 2.85
N ALA A 126 -2.00 -15.12 3.96
CA ALA A 126 -2.55 -16.47 4.09
C ALA A 126 -4.07 -16.48 3.90
N ARG A 127 -4.78 -15.52 4.50
CA ARG A 127 -6.24 -15.43 4.42
C ARG A 127 -6.71 -15.12 3.01
N ILE A 128 -6.07 -14.20 2.29
CA ILE A 128 -6.40 -13.90 0.89
C ILE A 128 -6.17 -15.12 -0.01
N LEU A 129 -5.07 -15.86 0.20
CA LEU A 129 -4.77 -17.07 -0.57
C LEU A 129 -5.76 -18.22 -0.32
N LEU A 130 -6.31 -18.31 0.90
CA LEU A 130 -7.17 -19.43 1.32
C LEU A 130 -8.67 -19.12 1.28
N THR A 131 -9.05 -17.84 1.17
CA THR A 131 -10.46 -17.45 1.12
C THR A 131 -11.06 -17.83 -0.24
N PRO A 132 -12.22 -18.52 -0.27
CA PRO A 132 -12.92 -18.82 -1.51
C PRO A 132 -13.13 -17.56 -2.36
N VAL A 133 -12.81 -17.65 -3.65
CA VAL A 133 -12.87 -16.51 -4.58
C VAL A 133 -14.25 -15.85 -4.59
N ASP A 134 -15.32 -16.62 -4.43
CA ASP A 134 -16.68 -16.07 -4.41
C ASP A 134 -16.97 -15.18 -3.20
N ILE A 135 -16.28 -15.42 -2.06
CA ILE A 135 -16.34 -14.52 -0.90
C ILE A 135 -15.58 -13.23 -1.20
N LEU A 136 -14.40 -13.33 -1.83
CA LEU A 136 -13.57 -12.17 -2.18
C LEU A 136 -14.26 -11.24 -3.19
N LYS A 137 -15.00 -11.79 -4.15
CA LYS A 137 -15.76 -10.99 -5.13
C LYS A 137 -16.81 -10.08 -4.47
N VAL A 138 -17.44 -10.55 -3.39
CA VAL A 138 -18.49 -9.80 -2.67
C VAL A 138 -17.88 -8.71 -1.81
N SER A 139 -16.69 -8.94 -1.25
CA SER A 139 -15.98 -7.96 -0.40
C SER A 139 -15.37 -6.78 -1.19
N LEU A 140 -15.39 -6.83 -2.53
CA LEU A 140 -14.85 -5.79 -3.42
C LEU A 140 -15.93 -4.87 -4.02
N MET A 141 -17.22 -5.10 -3.70
CA MET A 141 -18.36 -4.22 -4.05
C MET A 141 -18.81 -3.39 -2.84
#